data_AF-A0A958IQ16-F1
#
_entry.id   AF-A0A958IQ16-F1
#
_cell.length_a   1.000
_cell.length_b   1.000
_cell.length_c   1.000
_cell.angle_alpha   90.00
_cell.angle_beta   90.00
_cell.angle_gamma   90.00
#
_symmetry.space_group_name_H-M   'P 1'
#
loop_
_entity.id
_entity.type
_entity.pdbx_description
1 polymer ?
#
loop_
_entity_poly.entity_id
_entity_poly.type
_entity_poly.pdbx_seq_one_letter_code
_entity_poly.pdbx_strand_id
1 'polypeptide(L)'
;TTVYDPVLQEYIFSVTYDERNLPIEVVRTNPGVSTTTIKYRYNAQGQRIYKKVGSDPAEYYILDGDRILGVFDEDGNLFYWNIFGDGVIGRAKY
;
A
#
# COMPACT_ATOMS: atom_id res chain seq x y z
N THR A 1 7.76 -13.70 39.55
CA THR A 1 6.73 -13.58 38.50
C THR A 1 7.42 -13.16 37.23
N THR A 2 7.52 -14.04 36.25
CA THR A 2 8.09 -13.71 34.94
C THR A 2 7.14 -12.71 34.30
N VAL A 3 7.57 -11.45 34.17
CA VAL A 3 6.82 -10.46 33.40
C VAL A 3 6.85 -10.93 31.96
N TYR A 4 5.70 -11.37 31.46
CA TYR A 4 5.49 -11.56 30.04
C TYR A 4 5.57 -10.17 29.41
N ASP A 5 6.59 -9.94 28.58
CA ASP A 5 6.67 -8.79 27.70
C ASP A 5 6.19 -9.28 26.31
N PRO A 6 4.89 -9.15 25.98
CA PRO A 6 4.46 -9.42 24.63
C PRO A 6 5.08 -8.31 23.79
N VAL A 7 6.07 -8.66 22.98
CA VAL A 7 6.42 -7.89 21.81
C VAL A 7 5.10 -7.47 21.17
N LEU A 8 4.83 -6.16 21.19
CA LEU A 8 3.63 -5.52 20.67
C LEU A 8 3.60 -5.77 19.15
N GLN A 9 3.18 -6.98 18.76
CA GLN A 9 3.26 -7.45 17.39
C GLN A 9 2.04 -6.96 16.62
N GLU A 10 2.30 -6.24 15.53
CA GLU A 10 1.26 -5.89 14.57
C GLU A 10 0.79 -7.15 13.83
N TYR A 11 -0.53 -7.35 13.76
CA TYR A 11 -1.14 -8.40 12.95
C TYR A 11 -2.31 -7.88 12.11
N ILE A 12 -2.68 -8.64 11.09
CA ILE A 12 -3.86 -8.37 10.28
C ILE A 12 -5.09 -8.77 11.08
N PHE A 13 -5.93 -7.80 11.42
CA PHE A 13 -7.17 -8.02 12.14
C PHE A 13 -8.32 -8.40 11.21
N SER A 14 -8.44 -7.70 10.08
CA SER A 14 -9.47 -7.98 9.08
C SER A 14 -9.01 -7.62 7.67
N VAL A 15 -9.64 -8.28 6.70
CA VAL A 15 -9.50 -7.98 5.28
C VAL A 15 -10.88 -7.97 4.64
N THR A 16 -11.21 -6.88 3.97
CA THR A 16 -12.42 -6.75 3.15
C THR A 16 -12.03 -6.89 1.68
N TYR A 17 -12.82 -7.64 0.92
CA TYR A 17 -12.57 -7.92 -0.48
C TYR A 17 -13.66 -7.33 -1.37
N ASP A 18 -13.31 -7.01 -2.63
CA ASP A 18 -14.28 -6.74 -3.68
C ASP A 18 -14.87 -8.03 -4.29
N GLU A 19 -15.78 -7.90 -5.25
CA GLU A 19 -16.43 -9.02 -5.95
C GLU A 19 -15.47 -9.89 -6.79
N ARG A 20 -14.26 -9.39 -7.05
CA ARG A 20 -13.18 -10.11 -7.75
C ARG A 20 -12.22 -10.77 -6.77
N ASN A 21 -12.55 -10.76 -5.49
CA ASN A 21 -11.72 -11.28 -4.40
C ASN A 21 -10.38 -10.54 -4.27
N LEU A 22 -10.34 -9.24 -4.59
CA LEU A 22 -9.18 -8.37 -4.36
C LEU A 22 -9.36 -7.59 -3.04
N PRO A 23 -8.33 -7.50 -2.19
CA PRO A 23 -8.46 -6.84 -0.89
C PRO A 23 -8.58 -5.33 -1.06
N ILE A 24 -9.71 -4.74 -0.67
CA ILE A 24 -9.97 -3.28 -0.75
C ILE A 24 -9.71 -2.55 0.56
N GLU A 25 -9.74 -3.26 1.68
CA GLU A 25 -9.39 -2.73 2.99
C GLU A 25 -8.69 -3.80 3.82
N VAL A 26 -7.58 -3.44 4.45
CA VAL A 26 -6.86 -4.27 5.43
C VAL A 26 -6.73 -3.48 6.71
N VAL A 27 -7.23 -4.02 7.82
CA VAL A 27 -7.01 -3.44 9.14
C VAL A 27 -5.87 -4.19 9.81
N ARG A 28 -4.81 -3.47 10.15
CA ARG A 28 -3.75 -3.97 11.00
C ARG A 28 -3.91 -3.40 12.39
N THR A 29 -3.65 -4.20 13.41
CA THR A 29 -3.74 -3.75 14.79
C THR A 29 -2.56 -4.23 15.59
N ASN A 30 -2.15 -3.38 16.52
CA ASN A 30 -1.30 -3.68 17.64
C ASN A 30 -2.12 -3.42 18.91
N PRO A 31 -2.63 -4.48 19.57
CA PRO A 31 -3.60 -4.34 20.65
C PRO A 31 -3.12 -3.40 21.76
N GLY A 32 -3.95 -2.39 22.07
CA GLY A 32 -3.62 -1.39 23.08
C GLY A 32 -2.62 -0.32 22.63
N VAL A 33 -2.17 -0.33 21.37
CA VAL A 33 -1.19 0.62 20.84
C VAL A 33 -1.76 1.41 19.66
N SER A 34 -2.11 0.73 18.57
CA SER A 34 -2.52 1.38 17.34
C SER A 34 -3.36 0.47 16.45
N THR A 35 -4.15 1.09 15.58
CA THR A 35 -4.87 0.43 14.50
C THR A 35 -4.63 1.22 13.22
N THR A 36 -4.16 0.54 12.19
CA THR A 36 -3.85 1.12 10.89
C THR A 36 -4.77 0.51 9.84
N THR A 37 -5.59 1.35 9.20
CA THR A 37 -6.40 0.95 8.05
C THR A 37 -5.62 1.21 6.77
N ILE A 38 -5.54 0.22 5.91
CA ILE A 38 -4.94 0.32 4.58
C ILE A 38 -6.03 0.13 3.53
N LYS A 39 -6.21 1.11 2.65
CA LYS A 39 -7.21 1.07 1.58
C LYS A 39 -6.55 0.90 0.23
N TYR A 40 -7.17 0.11 -0.64
CA TYR A 40 -6.69 -0.18 -1.99
C TYR A 40 -7.79 0.05 -3.03
N ARG A 41 -7.38 0.35 -4.28
CA ARG A 41 -8.25 0.27 -5.46
C ARG A 41 -7.48 -0.36 -6.62
N TYR A 42 -8.23 -1.00 -7.51
CA TYR A 42 -7.68 -1.77 -8.62
C TYR A 42 -8.34 -1.35 -9.93
N ASN A 43 -7.58 -1.39 -11.03
CA ASN A 43 -8.15 -1.25 -12.36
C ASN A 43 -8.95 -2.52 -12.75
N ALA A 44 -9.55 -2.51 -13.94
CA ALA A 44 -10.36 -3.62 -14.44
C ALA A 44 -9.58 -4.95 -14.54
N GLN A 45 -8.27 -4.88 -14.80
CA GLN A 45 -7.33 -6.00 -14.89
C GLN A 45 -6.86 -6.51 -13.52
N GLY A 46 -7.30 -5.91 -12.41
CA GLY A 46 -6.94 -6.32 -11.05
C GLY A 46 -5.59 -5.80 -10.56
N GLN A 47 -5.01 -4.81 -11.25
CA GLN A 47 -3.74 -4.19 -10.86
C GLN A 47 -4.01 -3.00 -9.93
N ARG A 48 -3.20 -2.87 -8.87
CA ARG A 48 -3.39 -1.83 -7.86
C ARG A 48 -3.06 -0.45 -8.45
N ILE A 49 -4.03 0.45 -8.40
CA ILE A 49 -3.91 1.85 -8.87
C ILE A 49 -3.93 2.88 -7.73
N TYR A 50 -4.28 2.45 -6.51
CA TYR A 50 -4.34 3.32 -5.34
C TYR A 50 -3.97 2.58 -4.05
N LYS A 51 -3.31 3.27 -3.13
CA LYS A 51 -3.03 2.81 -1.75
C LYS A 51 -3.05 3.99 -0.77
N LYS A 52 -3.73 3.86 0.37
CA LYS A 52 -3.65 4.79 1.51
C LYS A 52 -3.38 4.01 2.79
N VAL A 53 -2.36 4.40 3.56
CA VAL A 53 -1.97 3.74 4.82
C VAL A 53 -2.21 4.71 5.96
N GLY A 54 -3.23 4.48 6.78
CA GLY A 54 -3.54 5.35 7.92
C GLY A 54 -3.60 6.83 7.51
N SER A 55 -2.73 7.64 8.11
CA SER A 55 -2.59 9.07 7.83
C SER A 55 -1.57 9.42 6.74
N ASP A 56 -0.76 8.48 6.26
CA ASP A 56 0.27 8.74 5.23
C ASP A 56 -0.41 9.23 3.94
N PRO A 57 0.23 10.10 3.13
CA PRO A 57 -0.35 10.56 1.87
C PRO A 57 -0.75 9.38 0.98
N ALA A 58 -1.85 9.53 0.23
CA ALA A 58 -2.26 8.46 -0.67
C ALA A 58 -1.26 8.30 -1.82
N GLU A 59 -1.06 7.07 -2.27
CA GLU A 59 -0.23 6.72 -3.42
C GLU A 59 -1.14 6.38 -4.61
N TYR A 60 -0.93 7.06 -5.74
CA TYR A 60 -1.59 6.81 -7.02
C TYR A 60 -0.59 6.24 -8.02
N TYR A 61 -0.88 5.07 -8.57
CA TYR A 61 0.08 4.34 -9.41
C TYR A 61 -0.21 4.51 -10.90
N ILE A 62 0.81 4.90 -11.67
CA ILE A 62 0.80 4.89 -13.13
C ILE A 62 1.40 3.58 -13.62
N LEU A 63 0.71 2.89 -14.52
CA LEU A 63 1.06 1.53 -14.95
C LEU A 63 1.32 1.46 -16.47
N ASP A 64 2.26 0.60 -16.85
CA ASP A 64 2.44 0.07 -18.21
C ASP A 64 2.41 -1.47 -18.11
N GLY A 65 1.28 -2.07 -18.49
CA GLY A 65 1.01 -3.46 -18.14
C GLY A 65 1.03 -3.65 -16.62
N ASP A 66 1.76 -4.65 -16.13
CA ASP A 66 1.97 -4.95 -14.70
C ASP A 66 3.08 -4.10 -14.05
N ARG A 67 3.74 -3.24 -14.82
CA ARG A 67 4.86 -2.42 -14.34
C ARG A 67 4.37 -1.10 -13.80
N ILE A 68 4.81 -0.75 -12.60
CA ILE A 68 4.61 0.59 -12.03
C ILE A 68 5.61 1.55 -12.67
N LEU A 69 5.13 2.48 -13.50
CA LEU A 69 5.95 3.56 -14.08
C LEU A 69 6.24 4.65 -13.06
N GLY A 70 5.22 5.08 -12.33
CA GLY A 70 5.35 6.18 -11.39
C GLY A 70 4.33 6.12 -10.27
N VAL A 71 4.62 6.83 -9.19
CA VAL A 71 3.71 7.01 -8.05
C VAL A 71 3.59 8.49 -7.76
N PHE A 72 2.34 8.95 -7.63
CA PHE A 72 1.98 10.31 -7.27
C PHE A 72 1.31 10.34 -5.91
N ASP A 73 1.45 11.45 -5.18
CA ASP A 73 0.73 11.68 -3.94
C ASP A 73 -0.71 12.18 -4.19
N GLU A 74 -1.44 12.48 -3.11
CA GLU A 74 -2.83 12.97 -3.17
C GLU A 74 -3.00 14.40 -3.70
N ASP A 75 -1.92 15.17 -3.74
CA ASP A 75 -1.89 16.51 -4.33
C ASP A 75 -1.41 16.48 -5.80
N GLY A 76 -1.06 15.29 -6.32
CA GLY A 76 -0.56 15.10 -7.67
C GLY A 76 0.93 15.38 -7.83
N ASN A 77 1.71 15.47 -6.76
CA ASN A 77 3.16 15.55 -6.83
C ASN A 77 3.76 14.17 -7.07
N LEU A 78 4.87 14.13 -7.80
CA LEU A 78 5.59 12.89 -8.06
C LEU A 78 6.32 12.42 -6.79
N PHE A 79 5.97 11.25 -6.27
CA PHE A 79 6.81 10.57 -5.28
C PHE A 79 8.05 9.96 -5.92
N TYR A 80 7.84 9.15 -6.97
CA TYR A 80 8.95 8.62 -7.75
C TYR A 80 8.51 8.11 -9.13
N TRP A 81 9.49 8.05 -10.04
CA TRP A 81 9.38 7.49 -11.38
C TRP A 81 10.42 6.38 -11.56
N ASN A 82 9.98 5.18 -11.94
CA ASN A 82 10.87 4.07 -12.27
C ASN A 82 11.42 4.22 -13.70
N ILE A 83 12.70 3.93 -13.87
CA ILE A 83 13.39 3.93 -15.16
C ILE A 83 13.62 2.47 -15.56
N PHE A 84 13.24 2.12 -16.78
CA PHE A 84 13.29 0.74 -17.27
C PHE A 84 14.33 0.54 -18.38
N GLY A 85 14.98 -0.63 -18.34
CA GLY A 85 15.82 -1.24 -19.38
C GLY A 85 15.49 -2.73 -19.44
N ASP A 86 16.47 -3.62 -19.24
CA ASP A 86 16.23 -5.06 -18.95
C ASP A 86 15.71 -5.26 -17.50
N GLY A 87 14.59 -4.62 -17.19
CA GLY A 87 14.02 -4.53 -15.85
C GLY A 87 14.10 -3.10 -15.28
N VAL A 88 13.88 -2.97 -13.97
CA VAL A 88 14.00 -1.66 -13.29
C VAL A 88 15.48 -1.35 -13.10
N ILE A 89 15.96 -0.29 -13.75
CA ILE A 89 17.37 0.14 -13.70
C ILE A 89 17.58 1.40 -12.87
N GLY A 90 16.51 2.09 -12.48
CA GLY A 90 16.61 3.30 -11.67
C GLY A 90 15.29 3.79 -11.11
N ARG A 91 15.38 4.77 -10.21
CA ARG A 91 14.24 5.47 -9.63
C ARG A 91 14.59 6.94 -9.44
N ALA A 92 13.86 7.81 -10.12
CA ALA A 92 13.93 9.26 -9.91
C ALA A 92 12.91 9.67 -8.84
N LYS A 93 13.28 10.62 -7.99
CA LYS A 93 12.38 11.28 -7.03
C LYS A 93 12.40 12.77 -7.33
N TYR A 94 11.29 13.46 -7.07
CA TYR A 94 11.21 14.91 -7.08
C TYR A 94 11.22 15.44 -5.65
#